data_AF-A0A8D2AV85-F1
#
_entry.id   AF-A0A8D2AV85-F1
#
_cell.length_a   1.000
_cell.length_b   1.000
_cell.length_c   1.000
_cell.angle_alpha   90.00
_cell.angle_beta   90.00
_cell.angle_gamma   90.00
#
_symmetry.space_group_name_H-M   'P 1'
#
loop_
_entity.id
_entity.type
_entity.pdbx_description
1 polymer ?
#
loop_
_entity_poly.entity_id
_entity_poly.type
_entity_poly.pdbx_seq_one_letter_code
_entity_poly.pdbx_strand_id
1 'polypeptide(L)'
;MITSAFNMRVWAPVGVLTSLAYCFHQRRVALAELRAAGDQGPADRSLLELKMVQVVFRHGARSPLKPLPLEEQGGMLAGQLTKVGMQQMFALGERLRMNYVEDIPFLSPTFNPQEVFARSTNMYRNLESTRCLLAGLFQRQKEGPVIIHTVEADSEVLYPNYQSCQNLRQRIRGRKEAAALQPQISVDLKEVKEEMGLDSSVEVDFLILLDNMAAEQKRGPCSLHGSW
;
A
#
# COMPACT_ATOMS: atom_id res chain seq x y z
N MET A 1 -10.72 -19.31 -57.35
CA MET A 1 -10.87 -17.87 -57.03
C MET A 1 -12.08 -17.73 -56.11
N ILE A 2 -12.01 -16.75 -55.22
CA ILE A 2 -13.00 -16.29 -54.23
C ILE A 2 -12.81 -16.88 -52.82
N THR A 3 -12.36 -15.95 -51.99
CA THR A 3 -12.09 -15.88 -50.56
C THR A 3 -13.35 -15.84 -49.69
N SER A 4 -13.28 -16.37 -48.46
CA SER A 4 -13.97 -15.83 -47.27
C SER A 4 -13.38 -16.52 -46.03
N ALA A 5 -12.41 -15.90 -45.34
CA ALA A 5 -12.59 -15.04 -44.16
C ALA A 5 -13.09 -15.80 -42.91
N PHE A 6 -12.12 -16.30 -42.13
CA PHE A 6 -12.28 -16.75 -40.75
C PHE A 6 -12.84 -15.63 -39.88
N ASN A 7 -13.89 -15.92 -39.11
CA ASN A 7 -14.37 -15.04 -38.05
C ASN A 7 -14.60 -15.86 -36.77
N MET A 8 -13.52 -16.18 -36.06
CA MET A 8 -13.58 -16.64 -34.67
C MET A 8 -13.38 -15.43 -33.78
N ARG A 9 -14.48 -14.90 -33.24
CA ARG A 9 -14.44 -13.96 -32.11
C ARG A 9 -13.97 -14.72 -30.88
N VAL A 10 -12.68 -14.64 -30.59
CA VAL A 10 -12.11 -15.08 -29.32
C VAL A 10 -12.41 -14.00 -28.29
N TRP A 11 -13.41 -14.24 -27.45
CA TRP A 11 -13.56 -13.56 -26.17
C TRP A 11 -12.39 -13.99 -25.28
N ALA A 12 -11.37 -13.15 -25.16
CA ALA A 12 -10.37 -13.29 -24.11
C ALA A 12 -10.99 -12.74 -22.80
N PRO A 13 -10.98 -13.50 -21.70
CA PRO A 13 -11.46 -12.99 -20.43
C PRO A 13 -10.51 -11.90 -19.93
N VAL A 14 -11.03 -10.69 -19.74
CA VAL A 14 -10.34 -9.49 -19.23
C VAL A 14 -9.92 -9.62 -17.75
N GLY A 15 -9.90 -10.84 -17.19
CA GLY A 15 -9.67 -11.12 -15.77
C GLY A 15 -8.23 -11.40 -15.35
N VAL A 16 -7.25 -11.46 -16.26
CA VAL A 16 -5.89 -11.90 -15.91
C VAL A 16 -4.83 -10.79 -15.99
N LEU A 17 -5.12 -9.67 -16.67
CA LEU A 17 -4.13 -8.59 -16.84
C LEU A 17 -4.22 -7.45 -15.82
N THR A 18 -5.23 -7.42 -14.95
CA THR A 18 -5.36 -6.38 -13.92
C THR A 18 -4.73 -6.76 -12.57
N SER A 19 -4.46 -8.04 -12.31
CA SER A 19 -3.91 -8.52 -11.03
C SER A 19 -2.40 -8.33 -10.86
N LEU A 20 -1.65 -7.99 -11.91
CA LEU A 20 -0.20 -7.71 -11.81
C LEU A 20 0.12 -6.22 -11.57
N ALA A 21 -0.85 -5.31 -11.72
CA ALA A 21 -0.63 -3.88 -11.53
C ALA A 21 -0.94 -3.37 -10.11
N TYR A 22 -1.61 -4.16 -9.27
CA TYR A 22 -2.09 -3.69 -7.95
C TYR A 22 -1.03 -3.69 -6.83
N CYS A 23 0.19 -4.18 -7.07
CA CYS A 23 1.23 -4.27 -6.04
C CYS A 23 2.30 -3.15 -6.05
N PHE A 24 2.25 -2.16 -6.95
CA PHE A 24 3.26 -1.08 -6.95
C PHE A 24 2.68 0.31 -7.18
N HIS A 25 1.95 0.85 -6.20
CA HIS A 25 1.87 2.30 -6.04
C HIS A 25 2.85 2.79 -4.97
N GLN A 26 4.14 2.61 -5.26
CA GLN A 26 5.18 3.41 -4.60
C GLN A 26 5.53 4.54 -5.56
N ARG A 27 5.07 5.76 -5.27
CA ARG A 27 5.61 6.93 -5.96
C ARG A 27 7.04 7.12 -5.45
N ARG A 28 8.00 6.75 -6.29
CA ARG A 28 9.42 7.06 -6.11
C ARG A 28 9.69 8.34 -6.86
N VAL A 29 10.20 9.34 -6.17
CA VAL A 29 10.76 10.53 -6.80
C VAL A 29 12.25 10.48 -6.52
N ALA A 30 13.02 10.37 -7.58
CA ALA A 30 14.48 10.47 -7.57
C ALA A 30 14.84 11.75 -8.29
N LEU A 31 15.65 12.59 -7.65
CA LEU A 31 16.21 13.79 -8.28
C LEU A 31 17.59 13.42 -8.82
N ALA A 32 17.82 13.71 -10.11
CA ALA A 32 19.08 13.49 -10.79
C ALA A 32 19.47 14.75 -11.56
N GLU A 33 20.76 15.10 -11.54
CA GLU A 33 21.33 16.24 -12.27
C GLU A 33 22.36 15.76 -13.29
N LEU A 34 22.47 16.51 -14.39
CA LEU A 34 23.40 16.27 -15.51
C LEU A 34 24.80 16.76 -15.13
N ARG A 35 25.83 15.93 -15.32
CA ARG A 35 27.22 16.28 -14.98
C ARG A 35 27.89 17.32 -15.88
N ALA A 36 27.30 17.72 -17.00
CA ALA A 36 27.79 18.83 -17.83
C ALA A 36 26.70 19.38 -18.76
N ALA A 37 26.73 20.69 -19.04
CA ALA A 37 25.86 21.35 -20.00
C ALA A 37 26.35 21.10 -21.44
N GLY A 38 25.57 20.36 -22.22
CA GLY A 38 25.85 20.11 -23.64
C GLY A 38 24.68 19.46 -24.37
N ASP A 39 24.02 20.30 -25.19
CA ASP A 39 23.16 20.03 -26.36
C ASP A 39 21.86 19.19 -26.23
N GLN A 40 20.85 19.58 -27.02
CA GLN A 40 19.45 19.12 -26.99
C GLN A 40 19.24 17.72 -27.62
N GLY A 41 19.85 16.69 -27.03
CA GLY A 41 19.51 15.28 -27.27
C GLY A 41 18.72 14.66 -26.10
N PRO A 42 18.12 13.46 -26.25
CA PRO A 42 17.62 12.72 -25.09
C PRO A 42 18.78 12.51 -24.11
N ALA A 43 18.62 12.99 -22.87
CA ALA A 43 19.69 12.97 -21.88
C ALA A 43 20.23 11.54 -21.66
N ASP A 44 21.52 11.35 -21.90
CA ASP A 44 22.20 10.09 -21.61
C ASP A 44 22.17 9.84 -20.09
N ARG A 45 21.52 8.75 -19.69
CA ARG A 45 21.37 8.37 -18.28
C ARG A 45 22.69 8.01 -17.63
N SER A 46 23.73 7.65 -18.41
CA SER A 46 25.08 7.38 -17.91
C SER A 46 25.74 8.63 -17.31
N LEU A 47 25.31 9.82 -17.73
CA LEU A 47 25.80 11.11 -17.26
C LEU A 47 25.02 11.66 -16.05
N LEU A 48 23.95 10.98 -15.64
CA LEU A 48 23.11 11.39 -14.53
C LEU A 48 23.68 10.89 -13.20
N GLU A 49 23.67 11.76 -12.20
CA GLU A 49 24.03 11.40 -10.83
C GLU A 49 22.81 11.45 -9.93
N LEU A 50 22.53 10.36 -9.21
CA LEU A 50 21.47 10.30 -8.22
C LEU A 50 21.85 11.14 -7.00
N LYS A 51 21.03 12.13 -6.65
CA LYS A 51 21.29 13.03 -5.51
C LYS A 51 20.38 12.78 -4.32
N MET A 52 19.14 12.36 -4.54
CA MET A 52 18.15 12.18 -3.48
C MET A 52 17.12 11.13 -3.88
N VAL A 53 16.72 10.32 -2.90
CA VAL A 53 15.62 9.35 -3.01
C VAL A 53 14.56 9.65 -1.96
N GLN A 54 13.30 9.77 -2.40
CA GLN A 54 12.15 9.83 -1.50
C GLN A 54 11.23 8.63 -1.74
N VAL A 55 10.93 7.89 -0.68
CA VAL A 55 10.06 6.70 -0.74
C VAL A 55 8.86 6.90 0.16
N VAL A 56 7.67 6.99 -0.45
CA VAL A 56 6.39 6.92 0.27
C VAL A 56 5.83 5.51 0.10
N PHE A 57 5.49 4.87 1.22
CA PHE A 57 4.96 3.51 1.22
C PHE A 57 3.78 3.37 2.18
N ARG A 58 2.85 2.49 1.83
CA ARG A 58 1.82 1.99 2.76
C ARG A 58 2.42 0.87 3.61
N HIS A 59 1.89 0.71 4.81
CA HIS A 59 2.17 -0.44 5.66
C HIS A 59 1.92 -1.79 4.94
N GLY A 60 2.54 -2.85 5.45
CA GLY A 60 2.31 -4.22 4.97
C GLY A 60 0.91 -4.76 5.30
N ALA A 61 0.64 -6.00 4.92
CA ALA A 61 -0.60 -6.71 5.25
C ALA A 61 -0.92 -6.65 6.76
N ARG A 62 -2.19 -6.42 7.09
CA ARG A 62 -2.68 -6.28 8.46
C ARG A 62 -4.00 -7.01 8.65
N SER A 63 -4.41 -7.24 9.89
CA SER A 63 -5.80 -7.63 10.21
C SER A 63 -6.79 -6.53 9.80
N PRO A 64 -8.06 -6.87 9.54
CA PRO A 64 -9.10 -5.88 9.27
C PRO A 64 -9.27 -4.91 10.44
N LEU A 65 -9.72 -3.69 10.17
CA LEU A 65 -10.02 -2.64 11.14
C LEU A 65 -11.37 -2.91 11.83
N LYS A 66 -12.35 -3.38 11.05
CA LYS A 66 -13.68 -3.77 11.55
C LYS A 66 -14.03 -5.12 10.93
N PRO A 67 -13.97 -6.22 11.69
CA PRO A 67 -14.33 -7.54 11.19
C PRO A 67 -15.81 -7.58 10.78
N LEU A 68 -16.13 -8.40 9.78
CA LEU A 68 -17.52 -8.65 9.42
C LEU A 68 -18.20 -9.53 10.48
N PRO A 69 -19.53 -9.43 10.66
CA PRO A 69 -20.26 -10.19 11.69
C PRO A 69 -20.20 -11.72 11.52
N LEU A 70 -19.81 -12.17 10.33
CA LEU A 70 -19.73 -13.58 9.94
C LEU A 70 -18.36 -14.21 10.23
N GLU A 71 -17.33 -13.41 10.55
CA GLU A 71 -15.96 -13.90 10.77
C GLU A 71 -15.69 -14.19 12.26
N GLU A 72 -15.24 -15.42 12.55
CA GLU A 72 -14.70 -15.76 13.86
C GLU A 72 -13.37 -15.02 14.10
N GLN A 73 -13.34 -14.18 15.13
CA GLN A 73 -12.14 -13.46 15.52
C GLN A 73 -11.19 -14.39 16.27
N GLY A 74 -10.21 -14.94 15.55
CA GLY A 74 -9.13 -15.78 16.10
C GLY A 74 -8.14 -15.04 17.01
N GLY A 75 -8.61 -14.19 17.92
CA GLY A 75 -7.85 -13.52 18.98
C GLY A 75 -6.93 -12.37 18.55
N MET A 76 -6.77 -12.11 17.25
CA MET A 76 -5.90 -11.04 16.77
C MET A 76 -6.61 -9.68 16.82
N LEU A 77 -5.96 -8.68 17.43
CA LEU A 77 -6.46 -7.30 17.46
C LEU A 77 -6.63 -6.71 16.07
N ALA A 78 -7.63 -5.85 15.91
CA ALA A 78 -7.93 -5.15 14.66
C ALA A 78 -6.77 -4.22 14.23
N GLY A 79 -6.57 -4.12 12.92
CA GLY A 79 -5.61 -3.20 12.31
C GLY A 79 -4.13 -3.46 12.61
N GLN A 80 -3.77 -4.63 13.14
CA GLN A 80 -2.40 -5.01 13.48
C GLN A 80 -1.63 -5.55 12.28
N LEU A 81 -0.35 -5.16 12.16
CA LEU A 81 0.53 -5.68 11.12
C LEU A 81 0.76 -7.18 11.33
N THR A 82 0.59 -7.99 10.28
CA THR A 82 0.80 -9.44 10.34
C THR A 82 2.25 -9.82 9.97
N LYS A 83 2.64 -11.07 10.23
CA LYS A 83 3.93 -11.61 9.77
C LYS A 83 4.09 -11.52 8.25
N VAL A 84 3.01 -11.75 7.49
CA VAL A 84 2.99 -11.55 6.03
C VAL A 84 3.30 -10.08 5.70
N GLY A 85 2.71 -9.13 6.42
CA GLY A 85 2.99 -7.71 6.25
C GLY A 85 4.43 -7.34 6.58
N MET A 86 4.98 -7.90 7.66
CA MET A 86 6.40 -7.70 8.02
C MET A 86 7.33 -8.18 6.90
N GLN A 87 7.07 -9.37 6.33
CA GLN A 87 7.87 -9.92 5.23
C GLN A 87 7.76 -9.07 3.95
N GLN A 88 6.57 -8.57 3.62
CA GLN A 88 6.37 -7.65 2.49
C GLN A 88 7.23 -6.40 2.64
N MET A 89 7.28 -5.83 3.85
CA MET A 89 8.07 -4.64 4.12
C MET A 89 9.57 -4.93 4.11
N PHE A 90 9.99 -6.09 4.62
CA PHE A 90 11.39 -6.53 4.55
C PHE A 90 11.85 -6.72 3.10
N ALA A 91 11.09 -7.44 2.27
CA ALA A 91 11.38 -7.65 0.86
C ALA A 91 11.41 -6.33 0.07
N LEU A 92 10.54 -5.38 0.42
CA LEU A 92 10.63 -4.03 -0.11
C LEU A 92 11.97 -3.36 0.25
N GLY A 93 12.43 -3.50 1.50
CA GLY A 93 13.74 -3.04 1.94
C GLY A 93 14.88 -3.65 1.14
N GLU A 94 14.87 -4.97 0.95
CA GLU A 94 15.88 -5.67 0.13
C GLU A 94 15.90 -5.16 -1.31
N ARG A 95 14.73 -4.92 -1.90
CA ARG A 95 14.67 -4.31 -3.24
C ARG A 95 15.26 -2.90 -3.26
N LEU A 96 15.07 -2.10 -2.21
CA LEU A 96 15.70 -0.77 -2.12
C LEU A 96 17.23 -0.90 -1.97
N ARG A 97 17.70 -1.94 -1.26
CA ARG A 97 19.13 -2.25 -1.14
C ARG A 97 19.76 -2.55 -2.49
N MET A 98 19.14 -3.44 -3.27
CA MET A 98 19.60 -3.75 -4.63
C MET A 98 19.79 -2.46 -5.43
N ASN A 99 18.76 -1.59 -5.43
CA ASN A 99 18.77 -0.35 -6.22
C ASN A 99 19.73 0.74 -5.72
N TYR A 100 19.99 0.86 -4.41
CA TYR A 100 20.62 2.06 -3.83
C TYR A 100 21.87 1.77 -3.00
N VAL A 101 22.25 0.51 -2.86
CA VAL A 101 23.48 0.07 -2.20
C VAL A 101 24.32 -0.77 -3.16
N GLU A 102 23.69 -1.72 -3.87
CA GLU A 102 24.39 -2.72 -4.68
C GLU A 102 24.60 -2.27 -6.13
N ASP A 103 23.52 -1.95 -6.84
CA ASP A 103 23.57 -1.51 -8.25
C ASP A 103 24.26 -0.15 -8.40
N ILE A 104 23.99 0.75 -7.45
CA ILE A 104 24.67 2.03 -7.31
C ILE A 104 25.00 2.26 -5.83
N PRO A 105 26.24 2.63 -5.48
CA PRO A 105 26.66 2.86 -4.10
C PRO A 105 26.20 4.25 -3.63
N PHE A 106 24.89 4.48 -3.59
CA PHE A 106 24.29 5.76 -3.18
C PHE A 106 24.15 5.86 -1.66
N LEU A 107 23.78 4.77 -0.99
CA LEU A 107 23.68 4.65 0.46
C LEU A 107 24.77 3.73 1.02
N SER A 108 25.16 3.99 2.26
CA SER A 108 26.00 3.07 3.03
C SER A 108 25.33 1.69 3.20
N PRO A 109 26.10 0.58 3.19
CA PRO A 109 25.53 -0.76 3.34
C PRO A 109 24.95 -1.02 4.75
N THR A 110 25.38 -0.22 5.72
CA THR A 110 24.97 -0.16 7.13
C THR A 110 24.08 1.07 7.38
N PHE A 111 23.12 0.98 8.30
CA PHE A 111 22.27 2.15 8.59
C PHE A 111 23.09 3.28 9.23
N ASN A 112 23.13 4.42 8.53
CA ASN A 112 23.73 5.67 8.97
C ASN A 112 22.64 6.74 9.24
N PRO A 113 22.48 7.23 10.49
CA PRO A 113 21.50 8.26 10.82
C PRO A 113 21.66 9.59 10.08
N GLN A 114 22.84 9.88 9.52
CA GLN A 114 23.08 11.11 8.76
C GLN A 114 22.59 11.02 7.30
N GLU A 115 22.44 9.81 6.76
CA GLU A 115 21.98 9.58 5.38
C GLU A 115 20.47 9.37 5.29
N VAL A 116 19.85 8.89 6.38
CA VAL A 116 18.46 8.42 6.36
C VAL A 116 17.59 9.19 7.35
N PHE A 117 16.66 9.96 6.81
CA PHE A 117 15.55 10.51 7.59
C PHE A 117 14.31 9.62 7.46
N ALA A 118 13.81 9.11 8.59
CA ALA A 118 12.58 8.32 8.64
C ALA A 118 11.46 9.08 9.36
N ARG A 119 10.31 9.20 8.69
CA ARG A 119 9.06 9.74 9.25
C ARG A 119 7.91 8.77 9.00
N SER A 120 7.05 8.61 10.00
CA SER A 120 5.84 7.78 9.91
C SER A 120 4.69 8.47 10.65
N THR A 121 3.46 8.06 10.35
CA THR A 121 2.32 8.40 11.21
C THR A 121 2.45 7.67 12.55
N ASN A 122 1.89 8.24 13.62
CA ASN A 122 1.85 7.59 14.94
C ASN A 122 0.83 6.43 15.03
N MET A 123 0.99 5.42 14.17
CA MET A 123 0.19 4.19 14.17
C MET A 123 1.14 3.00 14.20
N TYR A 124 0.96 2.09 15.16
CA TYR A 124 1.91 1.01 15.43
C TYR A 124 2.26 0.17 14.19
N ARG A 125 1.26 -0.19 13.37
CA ARG A 125 1.47 -0.92 12.11
C ARG A 125 2.40 -0.20 11.11
N ASN A 126 2.42 1.14 11.11
CA ASN A 126 3.25 1.93 10.23
C ASN A 126 4.68 2.06 10.78
N LEU A 127 4.82 2.16 12.11
CA LEU A 127 6.13 2.11 12.79
C LEU A 127 6.81 0.76 12.54
N GLU A 128 6.09 -0.35 12.77
CA GLU A 128 6.62 -1.69 12.55
C GLU A 128 6.92 -1.96 11.06
N SER A 129 6.09 -1.45 10.15
CA SER A 129 6.37 -1.54 8.72
C SER A 129 7.66 -0.81 8.34
N THR A 130 7.90 0.38 8.92
CA THR A 130 9.12 1.17 8.71
C THR A 130 10.34 0.41 9.24
N ARG A 131 10.22 -0.18 10.44
CA ARG A 131 11.28 -1.01 11.04
C ARG A 131 11.63 -2.22 10.16
N CYS A 132 10.63 -2.93 9.65
CA CYS A 132 10.85 -4.07 8.75
C CYS A 132 11.51 -3.65 7.43
N LEU A 133 11.12 -2.51 6.85
CA LEU A 133 11.75 -1.97 5.65
C LEU A 133 13.23 -1.64 5.89
N LEU A 134 13.54 -0.90 6.95
CA LEU A 134 14.92 -0.56 7.29
C LEU A 134 15.76 -1.81 7.59
N ALA A 135 15.16 -2.82 8.22
CA ALA A 135 15.81 -4.10 8.45
C ALA A 135 16.19 -4.83 7.15
N GLY A 136 15.37 -4.76 6.10
CA GLY A 136 15.68 -5.32 4.78
C GLY A 136 16.70 -4.48 4.01
N LEU A 137 16.57 -3.15 4.06
CA LEU A 137 17.47 -2.22 3.37
C LEU A 137 18.91 -2.32 3.90
N PHE A 138 19.07 -2.34 5.22
CA PHE A 138 20.39 -2.32 5.88
C PHE A 138 20.79 -3.67 6.48
N GLN A 139 20.06 -4.75 6.16
CA GLN A 139 20.36 -6.11 6.62
C GLN A 139 20.55 -6.19 8.15
N ARG A 140 19.73 -5.42 8.88
CA ARG A 140 19.76 -5.28 10.36
C ARG A 140 21.08 -4.74 10.93
N GLN A 141 21.95 -4.20 10.09
CA GLN A 141 23.19 -3.54 10.50
C GLN A 141 22.95 -2.04 10.72
N LYS A 142 23.52 -1.50 11.80
CA LYS A 142 23.37 -0.08 12.16
C LYS A 142 24.60 0.45 12.88
N GLU A 143 25.01 1.64 12.51
CA GLU A 143 26.10 2.38 13.18
C GLU A 143 25.56 3.22 14.35
N GLY A 144 24.29 3.63 14.27
CA GLY A 144 23.63 4.45 15.27
C GLY A 144 22.21 4.00 15.61
N PRO A 145 21.52 4.75 16.48
CA PRO A 145 20.11 4.50 16.79
C PRO A 145 19.23 4.82 15.58
N VAL A 146 18.21 3.98 15.35
CA VAL A 146 17.17 4.23 14.34
C VAL A 146 16.07 5.06 14.98
N ILE A 147 15.93 6.32 14.56
CA ILE A 147 14.88 7.23 15.03
C ILE A 147 13.82 7.38 13.95
N ILE A 148 12.57 7.02 14.28
CA ILE A 148 11.41 7.22 13.41
C ILE A 148 10.60 8.38 13.97
N HIS A 149 10.56 9.47 13.22
CA HIS A 149 9.84 10.68 13.63
C HIS A 149 8.34 10.51 13.41
N THR A 150 7.56 10.89 14.40
CA THR A 150 6.10 10.97 14.35
C THR A 150 5.64 12.34 14.83
N VAL A 151 4.40 12.67 14.56
CA VAL A 151 3.71 13.83 15.14
C VAL A 151 2.39 13.38 15.73
N GLU A 152 1.79 14.24 16.56
CA GLU A 152 0.46 14.02 17.10
C GLU A 152 -0.60 13.97 15.99
N ALA A 153 -1.68 13.22 16.26
CA ALA A 153 -2.71 12.95 15.26
C ALA A 153 -3.45 14.22 14.80
N ASP A 154 -3.52 15.25 15.64
CA ASP A 154 -4.14 16.53 15.30
C ASP A 154 -3.29 17.40 14.36
N SER A 155 -1.98 17.18 14.33
CA SER A 155 -1.02 17.94 13.55
C SER A 155 -0.49 17.15 12.34
N GLU A 156 -1.00 15.93 12.15
CA GLU A 156 -0.54 15.04 11.09
C GLU A 156 -0.99 15.50 9.70
N VAL A 157 -0.06 15.41 8.76
CA VAL A 157 -0.23 15.79 7.35
C VAL A 157 0.00 14.62 6.39
N LEU A 158 0.46 13.46 6.90
CA LEU A 158 0.65 12.23 6.10
C LEU A 158 -0.66 11.52 5.72
N TYR A 159 -1.81 12.01 6.19
CA TYR A 159 -3.14 11.64 5.70
C TYR A 159 -4.07 12.86 5.72
N PRO A 160 -5.16 12.86 4.93
CA PRO A 160 -6.17 13.91 5.00
C PRO A 160 -6.79 13.99 6.41
N ASN A 161 -6.45 15.04 7.15
CA ASN A 161 -6.86 15.21 8.54
C ASN A 161 -8.19 15.97 8.65
N TYR A 162 -9.30 15.23 8.61
CA TYR A 162 -10.65 15.80 8.68
C TYR A 162 -11.04 16.29 10.08
N GLN A 163 -10.36 15.80 11.12
CA GLN A 163 -10.59 16.21 12.51
C GLN A 163 -10.06 17.63 12.73
N SER A 164 -8.83 17.89 12.31
CA SER A 164 -8.17 19.18 12.52
C SER A 164 -8.51 20.21 11.43
N CYS A 165 -8.72 19.79 10.19
CA CYS A 165 -9.02 20.71 9.08
C CYS A 165 -10.54 20.88 8.90
N GLN A 166 -11.10 21.87 9.59
CA GLN A 166 -12.54 22.18 9.53
C GLN A 166 -13.03 22.47 8.10
N ASN A 167 -12.27 23.23 7.32
CA ASN A 167 -12.60 23.57 5.94
C ASN A 167 -12.69 22.32 5.05
N LEU A 168 -11.73 21.40 5.18
CA LEU A 168 -11.74 20.13 4.44
C LEU A 168 -12.98 19.32 4.82
N ARG A 169 -13.25 19.16 6.13
CA ARG A 169 -14.43 18.46 6.64
C ARG A 169 -15.73 19.01 6.08
N GLN A 170 -15.92 20.33 6.08
CA GLN A 170 -17.15 20.94 5.55
C GLN A 170 -17.30 20.71 4.04
N ARG A 171 -16.22 20.81 3.27
CA ARG A 171 -16.25 20.62 1.81
C ARG A 171 -16.51 19.18 1.37
N ILE A 172 -16.27 18.19 2.24
CA ILE A 172 -16.48 16.77 1.92
C ILE A 172 -17.69 16.16 2.61
N ARG A 173 -18.26 16.79 3.64
CA ARG A 173 -19.36 16.24 4.46
C ARG A 173 -20.51 15.68 3.63
N GLY A 174 -21.16 16.50 2.81
CA GLY A 174 -22.33 16.07 2.04
C GLY A 174 -22.02 14.96 1.03
N ARG A 175 -20.83 14.99 0.41
CA ARG A 175 -20.39 13.91 -0.49
C ARG A 175 -20.09 12.62 0.26
N LYS A 176 -19.54 12.70 1.47
CA LYS A 176 -19.26 11.54 2.32
C LYS A 176 -20.56 10.86 2.77
N GLU A 177 -21.56 11.64 3.17
CA GLU A 177 -22.89 11.14 3.55
C GLU A 177 -23.63 10.51 2.37
N ALA A 178 -23.54 11.13 1.18
CA ALA A 178 -24.21 10.64 -0.02
C ALA A 178 -23.44 9.56 -0.78
N ALA A 179 -22.24 9.16 -0.34
CA ALA A 179 -21.34 8.28 -1.09
C ALA A 179 -21.95 6.87 -1.30
N ALA A 180 -22.44 6.25 -0.23
CA ALA A 180 -23.07 4.93 -0.29
C ALA A 180 -24.45 4.95 -0.97
N LEU A 181 -25.06 6.15 -1.08
CA LEU A 181 -26.39 6.35 -1.67
C LEU A 181 -26.34 6.69 -3.17
N GLN A 182 -25.15 6.77 -3.77
CA GLN A 182 -25.06 6.99 -5.21
C GLN A 182 -25.73 5.82 -5.95
N PRO A 183 -26.49 6.07 -7.05
CA PRO A 183 -27.37 5.06 -7.64
C PRO A 183 -26.71 3.71 -7.91
N GLN A 184 -25.54 3.71 -8.56
CA GLN A 184 -24.80 2.47 -8.86
C GLN A 184 -24.24 1.82 -7.58
N ILE A 185 -23.61 2.60 -6.71
CA ILE A 185 -23.02 2.11 -5.46
C ILE A 185 -24.08 1.48 -4.55
N SER A 186 -25.26 2.08 -4.45
CA SER A 186 -26.33 1.58 -3.58
C SER A 186 -26.92 0.25 -4.07
N VAL A 187 -27.02 0.06 -5.40
CA VAL A 187 -27.51 -1.18 -6.01
C VAL A 187 -26.49 -2.29 -5.77
N ASP A 188 -25.23 -2.05 -6.12
CA ASP A 188 -24.15 -3.02 -5.96
C ASP A 188 -23.98 -3.41 -4.48
N LEU A 189 -24.07 -2.44 -3.55
CA LEU A 189 -23.92 -2.71 -2.12
C LEU A 189 -25.05 -3.59 -1.59
N LYS A 190 -26.28 -3.39 -2.09
CA LYS A 190 -27.43 -4.20 -1.72
C LYS A 190 -27.26 -5.64 -2.24
N GLU A 191 -26.86 -5.80 -3.50
CA GLU A 191 -26.59 -7.09 -4.12
C GLU A 191 -25.52 -7.87 -3.34
N VAL A 192 -24.37 -7.24 -3.05
CA VAL A 192 -23.29 -7.89 -2.29
C VAL A 192 -23.73 -8.26 -0.87
N LYS A 193 -24.53 -7.42 -0.19
CA LYS A 193 -25.06 -7.76 1.15
C LYS A 193 -25.98 -8.97 1.11
N GLU A 194 -26.87 -9.04 0.10
CA GLU A 194 -27.79 -10.17 -0.08
C GLU A 194 -27.03 -11.47 -0.40
N GLU A 195 -26.05 -11.43 -1.31
CA GLU A 195 -25.23 -12.59 -1.64
C GLU A 195 -24.39 -13.10 -0.46
N MET A 196 -23.89 -12.19 0.38
CA MET A 196 -23.14 -12.54 1.59
C MET A 196 -24.05 -13.00 2.75
N GLY A 197 -25.37 -12.96 2.59
CA GLY A 197 -26.32 -13.29 3.66
C GLY A 197 -26.25 -12.34 4.86
N LEU A 198 -25.83 -11.09 4.65
CA LEU A 198 -25.76 -10.07 5.69
C LEU A 198 -27.14 -9.46 5.92
N ASP A 199 -27.54 -9.34 7.20
CA ASP A 199 -28.80 -8.67 7.52
C ASP A 199 -28.82 -7.24 6.99
N SER A 200 -29.98 -6.82 6.48
CA SER A 200 -30.27 -5.45 6.07
C SER A 200 -29.89 -4.41 7.14
N SER A 201 -30.01 -4.75 8.43
CA SER A 201 -29.70 -3.90 9.59
C SER A 201 -28.22 -3.71 9.85
N VAL A 202 -27.33 -4.52 9.24
CA VAL A 202 -25.89 -4.37 9.45
C VAL A 202 -25.37 -3.18 8.65
N GLU A 203 -24.84 -2.18 9.36
CA GLU A 203 -24.16 -1.03 8.75
C GLU A 203 -22.78 -1.45 8.21
N VAL A 204 -22.76 -1.72 6.90
CA VAL A 204 -21.56 -2.08 6.13
C VAL A 204 -21.52 -1.22 4.86
N ASP A 205 -20.33 -0.72 4.52
CA ASP A 205 -20.04 -0.08 3.25
C ASP A 205 -18.94 -0.84 2.50
N PHE A 206 -18.66 -0.43 1.26
CA PHE A 206 -17.59 -1.04 0.47
C PHE A 206 -16.19 -0.86 1.06
N LEU A 207 -15.96 0.11 1.95
CA LEU A 207 -14.66 0.26 2.60
C LEU A 207 -14.43 -0.85 3.61
N ILE A 208 -15.46 -1.21 4.38
CA ILE A 208 -15.42 -2.34 5.32
C ILE A 208 -15.28 -3.66 4.55
N LEU A 209 -16.08 -3.87 3.49
CA LEU A 209 -16.00 -5.09 2.67
C LEU A 209 -14.61 -5.26 2.06
N LEU A 210 -14.08 -4.21 1.44
CA LEU A 210 -12.73 -4.22 0.86
C LEU A 210 -11.64 -4.47 1.90
N ASP A 211 -11.78 -3.92 3.11
CA ASP A 211 -10.79 -4.10 4.17
C ASP A 211 -10.70 -5.56 4.64
N ASN A 212 -11.84 -6.23 4.81
CA ASN A 212 -11.90 -7.64 5.20
C ASN A 212 -11.40 -8.53 4.05
N MET A 213 -11.95 -8.40 2.85
CA MET A 213 -11.54 -9.17 1.68
C MET A 213 -10.03 -9.07 1.42
N ALA A 214 -9.47 -7.85 1.46
CA ALA A 214 -8.03 -7.65 1.22
C ALA A 214 -7.15 -8.18 2.36
N ALA A 215 -7.66 -8.21 3.59
CA ALA A 215 -6.94 -8.80 4.72
C ALA A 215 -6.94 -10.33 4.66
N GLU A 216 -8.08 -10.94 4.29
CA GLU A 216 -8.23 -12.39 4.13
C GLU A 216 -7.39 -12.94 2.96
N GLN A 217 -7.46 -12.30 1.79
CA GLN A 217 -6.69 -12.74 0.61
C GLN A 217 -5.17 -12.82 0.90
N LYS A 218 -4.68 -12.00 1.82
CA LYS A 218 -3.26 -11.97 2.22
C LYS A 218 -2.92 -12.91 3.38
N ARG A 219 -3.91 -13.49 4.06
CA ARG A 219 -3.71 -14.50 5.10
C ARG A 219 -3.43 -15.90 4.52
N GLY A 220 -3.68 -16.10 3.22
CA GLY A 220 -3.75 -17.42 2.60
C GLY A 220 -5.11 -18.07 2.90
N PRO A 221 -5.52 -19.12 2.17
CA PRO A 221 -6.75 -19.84 2.50
C PRO A 221 -6.63 -20.34 3.94
N CYS A 222 -7.53 -19.89 4.82
CA CYS A 222 -7.76 -20.57 6.07
C CYS A 222 -8.07 -22.03 5.73
N SER A 223 -7.24 -22.95 6.20
CA SER A 223 -7.59 -24.35 6.28
C SER A 223 -8.79 -24.47 7.23
N LEU A 224 -10.00 -24.27 6.68
CA LEU A 224 -11.19 -24.92 7.17
C LEU A 224 -10.90 -26.42 7.07
N HIS A 225 -10.44 -27.00 8.19
CA HIS A 225 -10.30 -28.40 8.56
C HIS A 225 -9.00 -28.59 9.35
N GLY A 226 -9.15 -28.58 10.67
CA GLY A 226 -8.11 -28.87 11.64
C GLY A 226 -8.74 -29.05 13.01
N SER A 227 -9.46 -30.15 13.16
CA SER A 227 -9.89 -30.73 14.43
C SER A 227 -8.74 -30.79 15.44
N TRP A 228 -9.07 -30.42 16.69
CA TRP A 228 -8.39 -30.59 17.98
C TRP A 228 -7.00 -31.22 18.01
#